data_AF-A0A1S3QU93-F1
#
_entry.id   AF-A0A1S3QU93-F1
#
_cell.length_a   1.000
_cell.length_b   1.000
_cell.length_c   1.000
_cell.angle_alpha   90.00
_cell.angle_beta   90.00
_cell.angle_gamma   90.00
#
_symmetry.space_group_name_H-M   'P 1'
#
loop_
_entity.id
_entity.type
_entity.pdbx_description
1 polymer ?
#
loop_
_entity_poly.entity_id
_entity_poly.type
_entity_poly.pdbx_seq_one_letter_code
_entity_poly.pdbx_strand_id
1 'polypeptide(L)'
;MCGVMVSASEDSTPSVIYHCVLRGLERLLLSEQLSRMDGEALVKLSVDRVNMPSPHRAMSALGLMLTCMYTGKEKASPGRPAGAVDPQAPDSESVIVAMERVSVLFDRIRKGFPSEARVVARILPQFLDDFFPPQDVMNKVIGEFLSNQQPYPQFMATVVYKVFQTLHATGQSSMVTDWVLLSLSNFTQRTPVAMAMWSLSCFFISASTSQWVSALLPHVISRMGKSDVVDISLFCLVALDFYRHQLDEELDRRAFQSVFQTVASPGTPISNYWTVCRVSTKTHHSEKEREM
;
A
#
# COMPACT_ATOMS: atom_id res chain seq x y z
N MET A 1 -10.19 7.88 -35.03
CA MET A 1 -10.28 9.32 -34.75
C MET A 1 -10.08 9.67 -33.27
N CYS A 2 -10.90 9.14 -32.34
CA CYS A 2 -10.80 9.49 -30.90
C CYS A 2 -9.42 9.25 -30.28
N GLY A 3 -8.77 8.12 -30.60
CA GLY A 3 -7.40 7.84 -30.13
C GLY A 3 -6.37 8.86 -30.59
N VAL A 4 -6.51 9.42 -31.80
CA VAL A 4 -5.61 10.48 -32.31
C VAL A 4 -5.83 11.77 -31.54
N MET A 5 -7.09 12.16 -31.28
CA MET A 5 -7.41 13.37 -30.52
C MET A 5 -6.91 13.32 -29.07
N VAL A 6 -7.03 12.15 -28.41
CA VAL A 6 -6.58 11.92 -27.03
C VAL A 6 -5.05 11.79 -26.96
N SER A 7 -4.41 11.28 -28.01
CA SER A 7 -2.95 11.17 -28.07
C SER A 7 -2.24 12.46 -28.49
N ALA A 8 -2.97 13.43 -29.04
CA ALA A 8 -2.42 14.71 -29.47
C ALA A 8 -1.91 15.55 -28.29
N SER A 9 -1.05 16.54 -28.61
CA SER A 9 -0.47 17.45 -27.63
C SER A 9 -1.53 18.30 -26.91
N GLU A 10 -1.13 18.94 -25.82
CA GLU A 10 -2.03 19.82 -25.07
C GLU A 10 -2.52 21.02 -25.87
N ASP A 11 -1.66 21.54 -26.76
CA ASP A 11 -1.95 22.67 -27.63
C ASP A 11 -2.90 22.32 -28.78
N SER A 12 -2.92 21.06 -29.22
CA SER A 12 -3.69 20.62 -30.39
C SER A 12 -5.10 20.16 -30.05
N THR A 13 -5.31 19.59 -28.87
CA THR A 13 -6.64 19.21 -28.39
C THR A 13 -7.00 20.00 -27.15
N PRO A 14 -8.00 20.90 -27.18
CA PRO A 14 -8.49 21.59 -26.00
C PRO A 14 -8.94 20.63 -24.89
N SER A 15 -8.70 20.98 -23.62
CA SER A 15 -9.02 20.10 -22.48
C SER A 15 -10.49 19.68 -22.43
N VAL A 16 -11.43 20.57 -22.76
CA VAL A 16 -12.87 20.24 -22.81
C VAL A 16 -13.16 19.10 -23.77
N ILE A 17 -12.54 19.13 -24.96
CA ILE A 17 -12.68 18.09 -25.98
C ILE A 17 -12.03 16.80 -25.49
N TYR A 18 -10.82 16.87 -24.94
CA TYR A 18 -10.11 15.73 -24.38
C TYR A 18 -10.96 14.99 -23.33
N HIS A 19 -11.49 15.71 -22.33
CA HIS A 19 -12.32 15.14 -21.27
C HIS A 19 -13.64 14.58 -21.81
N CYS A 20 -14.27 15.28 -22.75
CA CYS A 20 -15.52 14.81 -23.38
C CYS A 20 -15.31 13.49 -24.13
N VAL A 21 -14.22 13.38 -24.91
CA VAL A 21 -13.88 12.16 -25.65
C VAL A 21 -13.60 11.02 -24.68
N LEU A 22 -12.75 11.23 -23.67
CA LEU A 22 -12.41 10.19 -22.68
C LEU A 22 -13.65 9.65 -21.95
N ARG A 23 -14.53 10.53 -21.51
CA ARG A 23 -15.77 10.12 -20.83
C ARG A 23 -16.75 9.42 -21.77
N GLY A 24 -16.76 9.79 -23.05
CA GLY A 24 -17.50 9.08 -24.09
C GLY A 24 -16.99 7.66 -24.30
N LEU A 25 -15.66 7.49 -24.35
CA LEU A 25 -15.01 6.17 -24.49
C LEU A 25 -15.29 5.28 -23.27
N GLU A 26 -15.26 5.84 -22.06
CA GLU A 26 -15.61 5.14 -20.82
C GLU A 26 -17.05 4.60 -20.86
N ARG A 27 -18.02 5.41 -21.32
CA ARG A 27 -19.41 4.98 -21.49
C ARG A 27 -19.59 3.92 -22.57
N LEU A 28 -18.87 4.03 -23.69
CA LEU A 28 -18.90 3.02 -24.75
C LEU A 28 -18.37 1.68 -24.23
N LEU A 29 -17.30 1.70 -23.43
CA LEU A 29 -16.75 0.51 -22.79
C LEU A 29 -17.75 -0.14 -21.83
N LEU A 30 -18.42 0.66 -21.00
CA LEU A 30 -19.47 0.18 -20.07
C LEU A 30 -20.72 -0.33 -20.78
N SER A 31 -21.00 0.11 -22.01
CA SER A 31 -22.16 -0.35 -22.80
C SER A 31 -22.00 -1.76 -23.39
N GLU A 32 -20.80 -2.33 -23.29
CA GLU A 32 -20.42 -3.63 -23.85
C GLU A 32 -20.59 -3.78 -25.36
N GLN A 33 -20.83 -2.69 -26.09
CA GLN A 33 -20.98 -2.69 -27.55
C GLN A 33 -19.65 -2.67 -28.32
N LEU A 34 -18.52 -2.59 -27.62
CA LEU A 34 -17.20 -2.55 -28.24
C LEU A 34 -16.69 -3.94 -28.60
N SER A 35 -16.03 -4.04 -29.76
CA SER A 35 -15.29 -5.24 -30.13
C SER A 35 -14.13 -5.48 -29.16
N ARG A 36 -13.64 -6.73 -29.07
CA ARG A 36 -12.48 -7.08 -28.24
C ARG A 36 -11.23 -6.28 -28.63
N MET A 37 -11.00 -6.12 -29.94
CA MET A 37 -9.85 -5.36 -30.46
C MET A 37 -9.92 -3.89 -30.06
N ASP A 38 -11.10 -3.27 -30.13
CA ASP A 38 -11.27 -1.87 -29.71
C ASP A 38 -11.11 -1.71 -28.20
N GLY A 39 -11.55 -2.70 -27.41
CA GLY A 39 -11.33 -2.74 -25.97
C GLY A 39 -9.84 -2.79 -25.60
N GLU A 40 -9.07 -3.67 -26.25
CA GLU A 40 -7.61 -3.77 -26.04
C GLU A 40 -6.88 -2.48 -26.47
N ALA A 41 -7.32 -1.82 -27.55
CA ALA A 41 -6.80 -0.52 -27.96
C ALA A 41 -7.09 0.58 -26.92
N LEU A 42 -8.28 0.58 -26.30
CA LEU A 42 -8.64 1.53 -25.25
C LEU A 42 -7.84 1.31 -23.96
N VAL A 43 -7.60 0.05 -23.59
CA VAL A 43 -6.72 -0.30 -22.48
C VAL A 43 -5.34 0.30 -22.71
N LYS A 44 -4.73 0.03 -23.86
CA LYS A 44 -3.39 0.54 -24.19
C LYS A 44 -3.35 2.07 -24.16
N LEU A 45 -4.34 2.72 -24.78
CA LEU A 45 -4.47 4.18 -24.76
C LEU A 45 -4.54 4.71 -23.33
N SER A 46 -5.32 4.07 -22.45
CA SER A 46 -5.49 4.53 -21.07
C SER A 46 -4.17 4.50 -20.28
N VAL A 47 -3.38 3.42 -20.42
CA VAL A 47 -2.08 3.27 -19.78
C VAL A 47 -1.10 4.33 -20.25
N ASP A 48 -1.03 4.56 -21.56
CA ASP A 48 -0.14 5.58 -22.15
C ASP A 48 -0.49 6.99 -21.69
N ARG A 49 -1.77 7.28 -21.46
CA ARG A 49 -2.25 8.61 -21.07
C ARG A 49 -2.17 8.88 -19.59
N VAL A 50 -2.19 7.87 -18.72
CA VAL A 50 -2.00 8.05 -17.27
C VAL A 50 -0.62 8.66 -16.97
N ASN A 51 0.40 8.34 -17.77
CA ASN A 51 1.77 8.82 -17.57
C ASN A 51 2.05 10.23 -18.12
N MET A 52 1.05 10.94 -18.63
CA MET A 52 1.26 12.27 -19.19
C MET A 52 1.57 13.33 -18.11
N PRO A 53 2.21 14.46 -18.49
CA PRO A 53 2.61 15.49 -17.53
C PRO A 53 1.43 16.28 -16.97
N SER A 54 0.39 16.55 -17.76
CA SER A 54 -0.77 17.30 -17.26
C SER A 54 -1.60 16.50 -16.27
N PRO A 55 -1.77 17.01 -15.02
CA PRO A 55 -2.44 16.29 -13.96
C PRO A 55 -3.91 16.05 -14.25
N HIS A 56 -4.61 17.05 -14.79
CA HIS A 56 -6.05 16.95 -15.07
C HIS A 56 -6.34 15.90 -16.16
N ARG A 57 -5.47 15.83 -17.17
CA ARG A 57 -5.61 14.85 -18.25
C ARG A 57 -5.23 13.44 -17.79
N ALA A 58 -4.13 13.30 -17.04
CA ALA A 58 -3.73 12.03 -16.41
C ALA A 58 -4.83 11.46 -15.50
N MET A 59 -5.52 12.30 -14.71
CA MET A 59 -6.63 11.86 -13.85
C MET A 59 -7.87 11.41 -14.63
N SER A 60 -8.12 11.98 -15.80
CA SER A 60 -9.19 11.48 -16.68
C SER A 60 -8.82 10.15 -17.32
N ALA A 61 -7.57 10.00 -17.75
CA ALA A 61 -7.05 8.74 -18.26
C ALA A 61 -7.04 7.63 -17.21
N LEU A 62 -6.78 7.97 -15.94
CA LEU A 62 -6.86 7.06 -14.80
C LEU A 62 -8.28 6.48 -14.66
N GLY A 63 -9.32 7.32 -14.78
CA GLY A 63 -10.72 6.86 -14.77
C GLY A 63 -11.02 5.85 -15.88
N LEU A 64 -10.56 6.12 -17.09
CA LEU A 64 -10.68 5.16 -18.20
C LEU A 64 -9.90 3.87 -17.91
N MET A 65 -8.68 3.96 -17.41
CA MET A 65 -7.85 2.79 -17.09
C MET A 65 -8.52 1.89 -16.04
N LEU A 66 -9.09 2.48 -14.99
CA LEU A 66 -9.85 1.75 -13.98
C LEU A 66 -11.07 1.08 -14.61
N THR A 67 -11.83 1.81 -15.43
CA THR A 67 -13.00 1.24 -16.12
C THR A 67 -12.63 0.06 -17.02
N CYS A 68 -11.54 0.17 -17.78
CA CYS A 68 -10.94 -0.91 -18.56
C CYS A 68 -10.60 -2.13 -17.70
N MET A 69 -10.06 -1.92 -16.51
CA MET A 69 -9.72 -2.99 -15.57
C MET A 69 -10.96 -3.69 -15.02
N TYR A 70 -11.92 -2.94 -14.50
CA TYR A 70 -13.11 -3.51 -13.86
C TYR A 70 -14.05 -4.20 -14.86
N THR A 71 -14.25 -3.62 -16.04
CA THR A 71 -15.04 -4.28 -17.10
C THR A 71 -14.35 -5.51 -17.69
N GLY A 72 -13.02 -5.49 -17.80
CA GLY A 72 -12.24 -6.66 -18.23
C GLY A 72 -12.30 -7.81 -17.23
N LYS A 73 -12.27 -7.50 -15.93
CA LYS A 73 -12.40 -8.49 -14.85
C LYS A 73 -13.77 -9.18 -14.87
N GLU A 74 -14.85 -8.42 -15.06
CA GLU A 74 -16.20 -9.00 -15.17
C GLU A 74 -16.34 -9.93 -16.37
N LYS A 75 -15.69 -9.64 -17.51
CA LYS A 75 -15.69 -10.51 -18.70
C LYS A 75 -14.90 -11.80 -18.57
N ALA A 76 -13.97 -11.90 -17.61
CA ALA A 76 -13.39 -13.17 -17.20
C ALA A 76 -14.35 -14.01 -16.32
N SER A 77 -15.41 -13.38 -15.81
CA SER A 77 -16.40 -13.99 -14.91
C SER A 77 -17.88 -13.77 -15.33
N PRO A 78 -18.29 -14.14 -16.56
CA PRO A 78 -19.69 -14.50 -16.79
C PRO A 78 -19.79 -15.73 -17.72
N GLY A 79 -20.16 -16.88 -17.15
CA GLY A 79 -20.69 -18.01 -17.93
C GLY A 79 -19.67 -18.95 -18.59
N ARG A 80 -18.66 -19.45 -17.88
CA ARG A 80 -17.92 -20.64 -18.32
C ARG A 80 -18.83 -21.88 -18.16
N PRO A 81 -19.13 -22.65 -19.23
CA PRO A 81 -19.78 -23.94 -19.07
C PRO A 81 -18.89 -24.83 -18.18
N ALA A 82 -19.52 -25.50 -17.21
CA ALA A 82 -18.87 -26.39 -16.27
C ALA A 82 -18.16 -27.53 -17.03
N GLY A 83 -16.86 -27.36 -17.30
CA GLY A 83 -16.09 -28.33 -18.06
C GLY A 83 -14.66 -27.88 -18.29
N ALA A 84 -13.76 -28.35 -17.43
CA ALA A 84 -12.32 -28.48 -17.64
C ALA A 84 -11.46 -27.19 -17.71
N VAL A 85 -11.32 -26.47 -16.60
CA VAL A 85 -10.01 -25.98 -16.09
C VAL A 85 -10.14 -25.84 -14.56
N ASP A 86 -9.13 -26.27 -13.83
CA ASP A 86 -9.04 -26.26 -12.36
C ASP A 86 -9.47 -24.90 -11.74
N PRO A 87 -10.39 -24.85 -10.75
CA PRO A 87 -10.93 -23.60 -10.20
C PRO A 87 -9.96 -22.75 -9.35
N GLN A 88 -8.71 -23.17 -9.16
CA GLN A 88 -7.81 -22.57 -8.16
C GLN A 88 -6.64 -21.72 -8.69
N ALA A 89 -6.49 -21.55 -10.00
CA ALA A 89 -5.41 -20.70 -10.53
C ALA A 89 -5.99 -19.50 -11.29
N PRO A 90 -5.78 -18.24 -10.84
CA PRO A 90 -6.00 -17.10 -11.71
C PRO A 90 -5.11 -17.26 -12.95
N ASP A 91 -5.65 -16.94 -14.13
CA ASP A 91 -4.91 -17.02 -15.39
C ASP A 91 -3.65 -16.15 -15.29
N SER A 92 -2.47 -16.78 -15.24
CA SER A 92 -1.19 -16.13 -14.92
C SER A 92 -0.89 -14.94 -15.83
N GLU A 93 -1.32 -14.98 -17.10
CA GLU A 93 -1.17 -13.86 -18.04
C GLU A 93 -2.01 -12.64 -17.62
N SER A 94 -3.23 -12.87 -17.14
CA SER A 94 -4.11 -11.80 -16.66
C SER A 94 -3.56 -11.10 -15.41
N VAL A 95 -2.91 -11.87 -14.52
CA VAL A 95 -2.27 -11.34 -13.30
C VAL A 95 -1.04 -10.51 -13.65
N ILE A 96 -0.21 -10.97 -14.60
CA ILE A 96 0.96 -10.22 -15.08
C ILE A 96 0.53 -8.87 -15.64
N VAL A 97 -0.46 -8.86 -16.53
CA VAL A 97 -0.97 -7.63 -17.15
C VAL A 97 -1.61 -6.70 -16.11
N ALA A 98 -2.31 -7.24 -15.11
CA ALA A 98 -2.83 -6.45 -14.01
C ALA A 98 -1.69 -5.82 -13.19
N MET A 99 -0.62 -6.56 -12.91
CA MET A 99 0.53 -6.08 -12.13
C MET A 99 1.32 -4.98 -12.87
N GLU A 100 1.44 -5.08 -14.20
CA GLU A 100 2.00 -4.00 -15.02
C GLU A 100 1.20 -2.70 -14.84
N ARG A 101 -0.14 -2.80 -14.84
CA ARG A 101 -1.04 -1.64 -14.66
C ARG A 101 -0.99 -1.08 -13.24
N VAL A 102 -0.89 -1.94 -12.22
CA VAL A 102 -0.64 -1.50 -10.83
C VAL A 102 0.68 -0.75 -10.73
N SER A 103 1.73 -1.19 -11.43
CA SER A 103 3.03 -0.52 -11.42
C SER A 103 2.94 0.92 -11.93
N VAL A 104 2.04 1.19 -12.88
CA VAL A 104 1.74 2.56 -13.34
C VAL A 104 1.15 3.41 -12.21
N LEU A 105 0.27 2.86 -11.37
CA LEU A 105 -0.29 3.59 -10.23
C LEU A 105 0.80 3.99 -9.22
N PHE A 106 1.70 3.06 -8.87
CA PHE A 106 2.84 3.37 -8.00
C PHE A 106 3.77 4.42 -8.62
N ASP A 107 4.03 4.32 -9.92
CA ASP A 107 4.82 5.32 -10.65
C ASP A 107 4.15 6.70 -10.66
N ARG A 108 2.82 6.77 -10.73
CA ARG A 108 2.09 8.03 -10.60
C ARG A 108 2.13 8.61 -9.21
N ILE A 109 2.15 7.79 -8.16
CA ILE A 109 2.43 8.28 -6.80
C ILE A 109 3.85 8.88 -6.78
N ARG A 110 4.84 8.17 -7.33
CA ARG A 110 6.24 8.63 -7.30
C ARG A 110 6.51 9.89 -8.12
N LYS A 111 5.94 10.00 -9.32
CA LYS A 111 6.28 11.04 -10.32
C LYS A 111 5.25 12.17 -10.40
N GLY A 112 4.02 11.94 -9.94
CA GLY A 112 2.92 12.89 -10.07
C GLY A 112 2.99 14.05 -9.08
N PHE A 113 2.15 15.07 -9.31
CA PHE A 113 1.98 16.16 -8.36
C PHE A 113 1.33 15.66 -7.05
N PRO A 114 1.51 16.37 -5.91
CA PRO A 114 0.98 15.92 -4.62
C PRO A 114 -0.53 15.67 -4.61
N SER A 115 -1.31 16.42 -5.41
CA SER A 115 -2.75 16.22 -5.56
C SER A 115 -3.09 14.92 -6.27
N GLU A 116 -2.33 14.55 -7.31
CA GLU A 116 -2.53 13.32 -8.06
C GLU A 116 -2.12 12.11 -7.24
N ALA A 117 -0.93 12.15 -6.66
CA ALA A 117 -0.42 11.08 -5.80
C ALA A 117 -1.38 10.79 -4.65
N ARG A 118 -2.00 11.83 -4.07
CA ARG A 118 -3.04 11.68 -3.05
C ARG A 118 -4.28 10.96 -3.57
N VAL A 119 -4.75 11.26 -4.78
CA VAL A 119 -5.91 10.58 -5.37
C VAL A 119 -5.58 9.11 -5.62
N VAL A 120 -4.43 8.84 -6.26
CA VAL A 120 -3.98 7.48 -6.59
C VAL A 120 -3.79 6.65 -5.31
N ALA A 121 -3.14 7.18 -4.28
CA ALA A 121 -2.95 6.47 -3.01
C ALA A 121 -4.26 6.18 -2.27
N ARG A 122 -5.33 6.97 -2.49
CA ARG A 122 -6.64 6.72 -1.86
C ARG A 122 -7.36 5.52 -2.48
N ILE A 123 -7.24 5.35 -3.80
CA ILE A 123 -7.92 4.28 -4.54
C ILE A 123 -7.10 2.98 -4.57
N LEU A 124 -5.77 3.08 -4.45
CA LEU A 124 -4.85 1.96 -4.61
C LEU A 124 -5.17 0.76 -3.69
N PRO A 125 -5.48 0.93 -2.39
CA PRO A 125 -5.74 -0.22 -1.51
C PRO A 125 -6.93 -1.07 -1.97
N GLN A 126 -8.05 -0.43 -2.33
CA GLN A 126 -9.23 -1.14 -2.86
C GLN A 126 -8.88 -1.86 -4.16
N PHE A 127 -8.15 -1.18 -5.04
CA PHE A 127 -7.73 -1.76 -6.31
C PHE A 127 -6.81 -2.98 -6.12
N LEU A 128 -5.92 -2.95 -5.14
CA LEU A 128 -5.04 -4.09 -4.84
C LEU A 128 -5.84 -5.29 -4.31
N ASP A 129 -6.76 -5.04 -3.36
CA ASP A 129 -7.64 -6.07 -2.79
C ASP A 129 -8.55 -6.72 -3.86
N ASP A 130 -9.06 -5.91 -4.79
CA ASP A 130 -9.95 -6.41 -5.83
C ASP A 130 -9.22 -7.33 -6.83
N PHE A 131 -7.94 -7.07 -7.15
CA PHE A 131 -7.28 -7.71 -8.30
C PHE A 131 -6.21 -8.74 -7.95
N PHE A 132 -5.71 -8.76 -6.72
CA PHE A 132 -4.55 -9.58 -6.38
C PHE A 132 -4.72 -10.26 -5.02
N PRO A 133 -4.16 -11.47 -4.85
CA PRO A 133 -3.99 -12.00 -3.52
C PRO A 133 -3.02 -11.13 -2.71
N PRO A 134 -3.20 -11.02 -1.38
CA PRO A 134 -2.34 -10.21 -0.51
C PRO A 134 -0.84 -10.48 -0.67
N GLN A 135 -0.46 -11.74 -0.85
CA GLN A 135 0.94 -12.15 -0.94
C GLN A 135 1.69 -11.47 -2.10
N ASP A 136 1.01 -11.22 -3.22
CA ASP A 136 1.60 -10.62 -4.42
C ASP A 136 1.79 -9.10 -4.28
N VAL A 137 1.04 -8.46 -3.39
CA VAL A 137 1.03 -6.99 -3.26
C VAL A 137 1.88 -6.50 -2.09
N MET A 138 2.02 -7.29 -1.02
CA MET A 138 2.66 -6.86 0.23
C MET A 138 4.11 -6.40 0.03
N ASN A 139 4.92 -7.21 -0.66
CA ASN A 139 6.30 -6.85 -1.01
C ASN A 139 6.38 -5.50 -1.73
N LYS A 140 5.46 -5.26 -2.67
CA LYS A 140 5.46 -4.04 -3.48
C LYS A 140 5.03 -2.83 -2.65
N VAL A 141 3.96 -2.94 -1.88
CA VAL A 141 3.44 -1.85 -1.03
C VAL A 141 4.46 -1.47 0.05
N ILE A 142 5.06 -2.45 0.72
CA ILE A 142 6.08 -2.23 1.76
C ILE A 142 7.36 -1.65 1.13
N GLY A 143 7.82 -2.22 0.01
CA GLY A 143 8.99 -1.71 -0.71
C GLY A 143 8.82 -0.25 -1.17
N GLU A 144 7.64 0.12 -1.64
CA GLU A 144 7.31 1.48 -2.05
C GLU A 144 7.24 2.46 -0.87
N PHE A 145 6.81 1.99 0.30
CA PHE A 145 6.82 2.79 1.54
C PHE A 145 8.24 3.01 2.09
N LEU A 146 9.11 2.00 1.96
CA LEU A 146 10.50 2.02 2.41
C LEU A 146 11.44 2.72 1.43
N SER A 147 11.07 2.85 0.16
CA SER A 147 11.92 3.40 -0.87
C SER A 147 12.38 4.83 -0.56
N ASN A 148 13.69 5.07 -0.69
CA ASN A 148 14.27 6.41 -0.59
C ASN A 148 13.88 7.30 -1.78
N GLN A 149 13.41 6.72 -2.88
CA GLN A 149 12.93 7.44 -4.06
C GLN A 149 11.46 7.84 -3.96
N GLN A 150 10.76 7.49 -2.88
CA GLN A 150 9.36 7.82 -2.68
C GLN A 150 9.22 9.25 -2.12
N PRO A 151 8.72 10.23 -2.89
CA PRO A 151 8.55 11.61 -2.41
C PRO A 151 7.36 11.78 -1.45
N TYR A 152 6.40 10.84 -1.46
CA TYR A 152 5.20 10.93 -0.62
C TYR A 152 5.02 9.71 0.30
N PRO A 153 5.99 9.41 1.19
CA PRO A 153 5.87 8.26 2.09
C PRO A 153 4.66 8.37 3.02
N GLN A 154 4.16 9.58 3.30
CA GLN A 154 2.92 9.80 4.04
C GLN A 154 1.68 9.20 3.36
N PHE A 155 1.63 9.20 2.03
CA PHE A 155 0.54 8.57 1.30
C PHE A 155 0.70 7.05 1.30
N MET A 156 1.94 6.57 1.13
CA MET A 156 2.22 5.14 1.22
C MET A 156 1.93 4.56 2.62
N ALA A 157 2.15 5.31 3.70
CA ALA A 157 1.73 4.91 5.04
C ALA A 157 0.21 4.65 5.11
N THR A 158 -0.62 5.48 4.46
CA THR A 158 -2.07 5.25 4.40
C THR A 158 -2.46 4.06 3.53
N VAL A 159 -1.67 3.77 2.48
CA VAL A 159 -1.87 2.58 1.64
C VAL A 159 -1.60 1.32 2.46
N VAL A 160 -0.43 1.25 3.13
CA VAL A 160 -0.05 0.14 4.02
C VAL A 160 -1.12 -0.08 5.08
N TYR A 161 -1.54 0.99 5.78
CA TYR A 161 -2.61 0.93 6.77
C TYR A 161 -3.87 0.27 6.22
N LYS A 162 -4.40 0.77 5.10
CA LYS A 162 -5.63 0.22 4.52
C LYS A 162 -5.48 -1.24 4.10
N VAL A 163 -4.37 -1.61 3.49
CA VAL A 163 -4.09 -3.01 3.11
C VAL A 163 -4.09 -3.90 4.35
N PHE A 164 -3.40 -3.51 5.42
CA PHE A 164 -3.32 -4.31 6.65
C PHE A 164 -4.68 -4.42 7.35
N GLN A 165 -5.45 -3.33 7.41
CA GLN A 165 -6.80 -3.36 7.97
C GLN A 165 -7.75 -4.26 7.17
N THR A 166 -7.63 -4.33 5.84
CA THR A 166 -8.36 -5.30 5.02
C THR A 166 -7.95 -6.74 5.35
N LEU A 167 -6.66 -7.00 5.60
CA LEU A 167 -6.20 -8.33 6.01
C LEU A 167 -6.76 -8.75 7.38
N HIS A 168 -6.77 -7.83 8.35
CA HIS A 168 -7.42 -8.11 9.63
C HIS A 168 -8.91 -8.39 9.48
N ALA A 169 -9.62 -7.60 8.66
CA ALA A 169 -11.04 -7.79 8.40
C ALA A 169 -11.37 -9.12 7.71
N THR A 170 -10.42 -9.68 6.95
CA THR A 170 -10.55 -10.99 6.27
C THR A 170 -9.98 -12.16 7.08
N GLY A 171 -9.57 -11.92 8.34
CA GLY A 171 -9.05 -12.97 9.23
C GLY A 171 -7.59 -13.36 8.98
N GLN A 172 -6.84 -12.59 8.17
CA GLN A 172 -5.44 -12.85 7.82
C GLN A 172 -4.46 -12.11 8.75
N SER A 173 -4.77 -12.01 10.04
CA SER A 173 -3.94 -11.27 11.00
C SER A 173 -2.54 -11.86 11.19
N SER A 174 -2.38 -13.18 11.14
CA SER A 174 -1.06 -13.83 11.23
C SER A 174 -0.14 -13.41 10.09
N MET A 175 -0.68 -13.32 8.88
CA MET A 175 0.06 -12.87 7.71
C MET A 175 0.59 -11.44 7.89
N VAL A 176 -0.17 -10.55 8.56
CA VAL A 176 0.30 -9.21 8.88
C VAL A 176 1.51 -9.27 9.81
N THR A 177 1.45 -10.08 10.87
CA THR A 177 2.57 -10.28 11.80
C THR A 177 3.83 -10.78 11.09
N ASP A 178 3.70 -11.78 10.21
CA ASP A 178 4.82 -12.33 9.44
C ASP A 178 5.50 -11.25 8.58
N TRP A 179 4.70 -10.49 7.83
CA TRP A 179 5.21 -9.40 7.00
C TRP A 179 5.85 -8.28 7.82
N VAL A 180 5.34 -8.03 9.03
CA VAL A 180 5.96 -7.06 9.93
C VAL A 180 7.35 -7.53 10.29
N LEU A 181 7.49 -8.77 10.80
CA LEU A 181 8.76 -9.35 11.23
C LEU A 181 9.78 -9.42 10.07
N LEU A 182 9.36 -9.85 8.87
CA LEU A 182 10.21 -9.90 7.67
C LEU A 182 10.74 -8.53 7.24
N SER A 183 10.02 -7.46 7.56
CA SER A 183 10.38 -6.11 7.12
C SER A 183 11.18 -5.30 8.14
N LEU A 184 11.22 -5.72 9.41
CA LEU A 184 11.81 -4.93 10.51
C LEU A 184 13.26 -4.49 10.24
N SER A 185 14.09 -5.39 9.73
CA SER A 185 15.50 -5.10 9.41
C SER A 185 15.63 -4.00 8.36
N ASN A 186 14.77 -4.00 7.34
CA ASN A 186 14.77 -2.98 6.30
C ASN A 186 14.37 -1.60 6.85
N PHE A 187 13.44 -1.57 7.80
CA PHE A 187 13.03 -0.33 8.47
C PHE A 187 14.12 0.25 9.37
N THR A 188 14.79 -0.58 10.18
CA THR A 188 15.80 -0.11 11.14
C THR A 188 17.07 0.39 10.46
N GLN A 189 17.35 -0.05 9.24
CA GLN A 189 18.47 0.40 8.42
C GLN A 189 18.19 1.73 7.68
N ARG A 190 16.96 2.25 7.73
CA ARG A 190 16.60 3.51 7.05
C ARG A 190 17.33 4.71 7.69
N THR A 191 17.80 5.62 6.85
CA THR A 191 18.40 6.89 7.28
C THR A 191 17.58 8.09 6.78
N PRO A 192 17.45 9.17 7.56
CA PRO A 192 17.91 9.35 8.95
C PRO A 192 17.09 8.53 9.96
N VAL A 193 17.61 8.34 11.18
CA VAL A 193 16.95 7.55 12.26
C VAL A 193 15.55 8.07 12.58
N ALA A 194 15.33 9.39 12.51
CA ALA A 194 14.01 9.98 12.68
C ALA A 194 12.98 9.42 11.67
N MET A 195 13.40 9.24 10.41
CA MET A 195 12.55 8.63 9.38
C MET A 195 12.36 7.13 9.61
N ALA A 196 13.37 6.40 10.10
CA ALA A 196 13.22 5.00 10.49
C ALA A 196 12.14 4.83 11.57
N MET A 197 12.22 5.62 12.65
CA MET A 197 11.23 5.62 13.74
C MET A 197 9.84 6.00 13.27
N TRP A 198 9.72 7.07 12.47
CA TRP A 198 8.44 7.49 11.93
C TRP A 198 7.82 6.39 11.05
N SER A 199 8.63 5.75 10.21
CA SER A 199 8.17 4.68 9.33
C SER A 199 7.73 3.45 10.11
N LEU A 200 8.50 3.03 11.12
CA LEU A 200 8.15 1.94 12.03
C LEU A 200 6.89 2.25 12.83
N SER A 201 6.74 3.48 13.32
CA SER A 201 5.55 3.89 14.06
C SER A 201 4.30 3.78 13.19
N CYS A 202 4.34 4.29 11.96
CA CYS A 202 3.27 4.10 10.98
C CYS A 202 3.00 2.63 10.70
N PHE A 203 4.05 1.80 10.61
CA PHE A 203 3.95 0.38 10.30
C PHE A 203 3.32 -0.44 11.43
N PHE A 204 3.73 -0.21 12.69
CA PHE A 204 3.11 -0.85 13.85
C PHE A 204 1.66 -0.39 14.07
N ILE A 205 1.36 0.89 13.85
CA ILE A 205 -0.02 1.38 13.87
C ILE A 205 -0.85 0.71 12.78
N SER A 206 -0.28 0.52 11.58
CA SER A 206 -0.95 -0.17 10.47
C SER A 206 -1.28 -1.61 10.79
N ALA A 207 -0.38 -2.29 11.50
CA ALA A 207 -0.54 -3.68 11.91
C ALA A 207 -1.44 -3.84 13.14
N SER A 208 -1.69 -2.79 13.93
CA SER A 208 -2.46 -2.93 15.16
C SER A 208 -3.92 -3.32 14.89
N THR A 209 -4.41 -4.23 15.73
CA THR A 209 -5.82 -4.63 15.82
C THR A 209 -6.61 -3.71 16.77
N SER A 210 -5.92 -2.83 17.51
CA SER A 210 -6.53 -1.88 18.43
C SER A 210 -6.98 -0.62 17.69
N GLN A 211 -8.30 -0.37 17.68
CA GLN A 211 -8.87 0.83 17.05
C GLN A 211 -8.28 2.15 17.58
N TRP A 212 -7.88 2.18 18.85
CA TRP A 212 -7.34 3.37 19.50
C TRP A 212 -5.91 3.67 19.02
N VAL A 213 -5.12 2.63 18.82
CA VAL A 213 -3.77 2.74 18.25
C VAL A 213 -3.86 3.13 16.78
N SER A 214 -4.74 2.46 16.02
CA SER A 214 -5.03 2.79 14.62
C SER A 214 -5.44 4.25 14.41
N ALA A 215 -6.22 4.82 15.33
CA ALA A 215 -6.64 6.22 15.28
C ALA A 215 -5.48 7.23 15.41
N LEU A 216 -4.29 6.81 15.87
CA LEU A 216 -3.11 7.67 15.97
C LEU A 216 -2.42 7.91 14.62
N LEU A 217 -2.74 7.13 13.58
CA LEU A 217 -2.02 7.21 12.30
C LEU A 217 -1.96 8.63 11.70
N PRO A 218 -3.06 9.41 11.63
CA PRO A 218 -3.00 10.76 11.06
C PRO A 218 -2.07 11.69 11.86
N HIS A 219 -2.04 11.53 13.19
CA HIS A 219 -1.15 12.29 14.06
C HIS A 219 0.33 11.96 13.74
N VAL A 220 0.68 10.69 13.65
CA VAL A 220 2.06 10.27 13.32
C VAL A 220 2.46 10.73 11.92
N ILE A 221 1.57 10.60 10.93
CA ILE A 221 1.82 11.10 9.57
C ILE A 221 2.13 12.60 9.57
N SER A 222 1.43 13.41 10.38
CA SER A 222 1.66 14.87 10.46
C SER A 222 3.03 15.25 11.04
N ARG A 223 3.72 14.31 11.69
CA ARG A 223 5.01 14.49 12.35
C ARG A 223 6.16 13.82 11.59
N MET A 224 6.01 13.65 10.28
CA MET A 224 7.03 13.07 9.41
C MET A 224 8.41 13.72 9.60
N GLY A 225 9.41 12.89 9.88
CA GLY A 225 10.81 13.29 10.07
C GLY A 225 11.13 13.95 11.43
N LYS A 226 10.15 14.13 12.32
CA LYS A 226 10.38 14.67 13.67
C LYS A 226 10.89 13.58 14.61
N SER A 227 11.66 13.98 15.61
CA SER A 227 12.23 13.08 16.63
C SER A 227 12.24 13.72 18.02
N ASP A 228 11.14 14.39 18.36
CA ASP A 228 10.98 14.96 19.69
C ASP A 228 10.70 13.84 20.71
N VAL A 229 10.75 14.15 22.01
CA VAL A 229 10.47 13.20 23.09
C VAL A 229 9.12 12.51 22.88
N VAL A 230 8.10 13.24 22.42
CA VAL A 230 6.76 12.70 22.12
C VAL A 230 6.80 11.65 21.01
N ASP A 231 7.60 11.86 19.95
CA ASP A 231 7.73 10.92 18.84
C ASP A 231 8.40 9.63 19.29
N ILE A 232 9.43 9.75 20.15
CA ILE A 232 10.13 8.60 20.74
C ILE A 232 9.18 7.83 21.66
N SER A 233 8.43 8.52 22.51
CA SER A 233 7.43 7.89 23.40
C SER A 233 6.34 7.17 22.61
N LEU A 234 5.83 7.79 21.53
CA LEU A 234 4.81 7.19 20.67
C LEU A 234 5.35 5.94 19.97
N PHE A 235 6.56 6.02 19.40
CA PHE A 235 7.24 4.87 18.82
C PHE A 235 7.34 3.71 19.82
N CYS A 236 7.80 3.99 21.04
CA CYS A 236 7.91 2.97 22.08
C CYS A 236 6.57 2.35 22.45
N LEU A 237 5.51 3.18 22.54
CA LEU A 237 4.16 2.73 22.87
C LEU A 237 3.60 1.78 21.81
N VAL A 238 3.65 2.16 20.53
CA VAL A 238 3.07 1.35 19.45
C VAL A 238 3.88 0.07 19.19
N ALA A 239 5.20 0.12 19.35
CA ALA A 239 6.05 -1.06 19.27
C ALA A 239 5.84 -2.01 20.45
N LEU A 240 5.58 -1.49 21.66
CA LEU A 240 5.25 -2.31 22.83
C LEU A 240 3.84 -2.92 22.72
N ASP A 241 2.87 -2.18 22.18
CA ASP A 241 1.53 -2.69 21.89
C ASP A 241 1.58 -3.88 20.94
N PHE A 242 2.29 -3.73 19.82
CA PHE A 242 2.51 -4.82 18.87
C PHE A 242 3.20 -6.03 19.53
N TYR A 243 4.28 -5.80 20.28
CA TYR A 243 5.01 -6.87 20.96
C TYR A 243 4.15 -7.66 21.96
N ARG A 244 3.24 -7.00 22.69
CA ARG A 244 2.42 -7.64 23.72
C ARG A 244 1.18 -8.32 23.15
N HIS A 245 0.53 -7.71 22.17
CA HIS A 245 -0.80 -8.13 21.73
C HIS A 245 -0.81 -8.83 20.36
N GLN A 246 0.29 -8.80 19.60
CA GLN A 246 0.35 -9.44 18.27
C GLN A 246 1.42 -10.52 18.13
N LEU A 247 2.41 -10.55 19.02
CA LEU A 247 3.40 -11.62 19.08
C LEU A 247 3.01 -12.60 20.18
N ASP A 248 2.39 -13.70 19.80
CA ASP A 248 2.02 -14.77 20.74
C ASP A 248 3.19 -15.74 20.96
N GLU A 249 3.94 -16.05 19.89
CA GLU A 249 5.05 -16.99 19.93
C GLU A 249 6.31 -16.39 20.54
N GLU A 250 6.95 -17.15 21.43
CA GLU A 250 8.19 -16.74 22.09
C GLU A 250 9.36 -16.62 21.10
N LEU A 251 9.36 -17.41 20.02
CA LEU A 251 10.35 -17.32 18.96
C LEU A 251 10.26 -15.97 18.23
N ASP A 252 9.04 -15.55 17.86
CA ASP A 252 8.81 -14.26 17.20
C ASP A 252 9.16 -13.08 18.10
N ARG A 253 8.85 -13.17 19.39
CA ARG A 253 9.27 -12.16 20.37
C ARG A 253 10.79 -12.01 20.42
N ARG A 254 11.53 -13.12 20.36
CA ARG A 254 13.00 -13.10 20.34
C ARG A 254 13.54 -12.56 19.01
N ALA A 255 12.96 -12.96 17.88
CA ALA A 255 13.33 -12.46 16.57
C ALA A 255 13.14 -10.94 16.48
N PHE A 256 11.96 -10.46 16.88
CA PHE A 256 11.63 -9.05 17.00
C PHE A 256 12.66 -8.30 17.85
N GLN A 257 12.98 -8.83 19.04
CA GLN A 257 13.95 -8.23 19.95
C GLN A 257 15.36 -8.16 19.37
N SER A 258 15.82 -9.23 18.72
CA SER A 258 17.15 -9.33 18.12
C SER A 258 17.41 -8.24 17.08
N VAL A 259 16.40 -7.91 16.26
CA VAL A 259 16.52 -6.84 15.25
C VAL A 259 16.82 -5.49 15.90
N PHE A 260 16.11 -5.14 16.98
CA PHE A 260 16.35 -3.87 17.68
C PHE A 260 17.66 -3.87 18.48
N GLN A 261 18.08 -5.00 19.05
CA GLN A 261 19.40 -5.12 19.72
C GLN A 261 20.55 -4.78 18.78
N THR A 262 20.47 -5.28 17.54
CA THR A 262 21.53 -5.10 16.53
C THR A 262 21.75 -3.63 16.18
N VAL A 263 20.72 -2.79 16.30
CA VAL A 263 20.75 -1.37 15.92
C VAL A 263 20.81 -0.43 17.14
N ALA A 264 20.61 -0.97 18.35
CA ALA A 264 20.64 -0.20 19.58
C ALA A 264 22.07 0.27 19.92
N SER A 265 22.36 1.52 19.57
CA SER A 265 23.56 2.23 20.04
C SER A 265 23.23 3.15 21.22
N PRO A 266 24.11 3.30 22.23
CA PRO A 266 23.86 4.17 23.37
C PRO A 266 23.48 5.60 22.95
N GLY A 267 22.41 6.15 23.53
CA GLY A 267 21.93 7.51 23.23
C GLY A 267 21.03 7.62 21.99
N THR A 268 20.77 6.51 21.28
CA THR A 268 19.79 6.50 20.17
C THR A 268 18.36 6.29 20.69
N PRO A 269 17.34 6.83 20.01
CA PRO A 269 15.94 6.56 20.36
C PRO A 269 15.56 5.07 20.39
N ILE A 270 16.19 4.26 19.52
CA ILE A 270 16.02 2.80 19.49
C ILE A 270 16.53 2.16 20.79
N SER A 271 17.60 2.69 21.39
CA SER A 271 18.08 2.24 22.71
C SER A 271 17.12 2.57 23.86
N ASN A 272 16.34 3.66 23.75
CA ASN A 272 15.31 3.99 24.74
C ASN A 272 14.15 3.00 24.67
N TYR A 273 13.70 2.62 23.47
CA TYR A 273 12.75 1.53 23.29
C TYR A 273 13.27 0.21 23.88
N TRP A 274 14.52 -0.14 23.56
CA TRP A 274 15.16 -1.35 24.06
C TRP A 274 15.16 -1.43 25.59
N THR A 275 15.44 -0.30 26.24
CA THR A 275 15.39 -0.16 27.71
C THR A 275 13.97 -0.36 28.24
N VAL A 276 12.96 0.27 27.64
CA VAL A 276 11.55 0.15 28.05
C VAL A 276 11.03 -1.29 27.88
N CYS A 277 11.37 -1.96 26.79
CA CYS A 277 11.02 -3.36 26.57
C CYS A 277 11.66 -4.30 27.59
N ARG A 278 12.94 -4.10 27.93
CA ARG A 278 13.62 -4.87 28.98
C ARG A 278 12.98 -4.72 30.37
N VAL A 279 12.47 -3.54 30.69
CA VAL A 279 11.77 -3.30 31.97
C VAL A 279 10.39 -3.98 31.97
N SER A 280 9.68 -3.92 30.84
CA SER A 280 8.36 -4.55 30.67
C SER A 280 8.39 -6.08 30.69
N THR A 281 9.41 -6.72 30.12
CA THR A 281 9.53 -8.18 30.13
C THR A 281 9.87 -8.73 31.51
N LYS A 282 10.66 -7.99 32.31
CA LYS A 282 10.95 -8.36 33.71
C LYS A 282 9.71 -8.29 34.61
N THR A 283 8.84 -7.31 34.39
CA THR A 283 7.58 -7.17 35.15
C THR A 283 6.61 -8.30 34.81
N HIS A 284 6.49 -8.66 33.52
CA HIS A 284 5.60 -9.75 33.10
C HIS A 284 6.01 -11.15 33.60
N HIS A 285 7.32 -11.44 33.72
CA HIS A 285 7.79 -12.67 34.37
C HIS A 285 7.49 -12.67 35.87
N SER A 286 7.67 -11.54 36.54
CA SER A 286 7.37 -11.43 37.98
C SER A 286 5.87 -11.51 38.32
N GLU A 287 4.99 -11.15 37.37
CA GLU A 287 3.53 -11.29 37.54
C GLU A 287 3.08 -12.74 37.26
N LYS A 288 3.61 -13.41 36.23
CA LYS A 288 3.33 -14.84 35.99
C LYS A 288 3.87 -15.76 37.09
N GLU A 289 4.96 -15.40 37.77
CA GLU A 289 5.49 -16.12 38.94
C GLU A 289 4.70 -15.86 40.23
N ARG A 290 3.84 -14.83 40.27
CA ARG A 290 2.95 -14.55 41.41
C ARG A 290 1.56 -15.16 41.26
N GLU A 291 1.19 -15.58 40.05
CA GLU A 291 -0.08 -16.26 39.73
C GLU A 291 0.05 -17.79 39.68
N MET A 292 1.25 -18.33 39.97
CA MET A 292 1.54 -19.76 40.16
C MET A 292 1.86 -20.05 41.63
#